data_AF-A0AAX6MA93-F1
#
_entry.id   AF-A0AAX6MA93-F1
#
_cell.length_a   1.000
_cell.length_b   1.000
_cell.length_c   1.000
_cell.angle_alpha   90.00
_cell.angle_beta   90.00
_cell.angle_gamma   90.00
#
_symmetry.space_group_name_H-M   'P 1'
#
loop_
_entity.id
_entity.type
_entity.pdbx_description
1 polymer ?
#
loop_
_entity_poly.entity_id
_entity_poly.type
_entity_poly.pdbx_seq_one_letter_code
_entity_poly.pdbx_strand_id
1 'polypeptide(L)'
;MKLLTALTNFLAATNVAMAASLPLRIVSFNIRYAATSLNKNEKPWSDRRTGLINQLKSVTANATEAGAVSVLGLQEVLDAQLNDITNGLGSDVWAHFGFGRDDGKKKGEYNPIFYRTDVLEVLYSEQKWLSPTPDEVSFGWGAGSRRVSVIAVFEHIETGKRFIHANTHLDNVSSQARSEGIKVVLSRIRAVQEKYGPLGVTLTGDFNSEPGGDAYSTLEDSGYLIELWNSGAKRLGTNQLTYTGFSTTGKTRIDFVWFGPKGEDRYSAQQFEFLNNDIDGVFISDHRAVVADLTVL
;
A
#
# COMPACT_ATOMS: atom_id res chain seq x y z
N MET A 1 -30.01 -15.05 -67.36
CA MET A 1 -28.82 -15.32 -66.52
C MET A 1 -28.86 -14.33 -65.36
N LYS A 2 -29.39 -14.74 -64.20
CA LYS A 2 -29.53 -13.89 -63.01
C LYS A 2 -28.25 -14.06 -62.18
N LEU A 3 -27.45 -13.00 -62.01
CA LEU A 3 -26.42 -12.95 -60.97
C LEU A 3 -26.99 -12.17 -59.77
N LEU A 4 -27.33 -12.89 -58.70
CA LEU A 4 -27.43 -12.31 -57.35
C LEU A 4 -26.01 -12.28 -56.77
N THR A 5 -25.49 -11.09 -56.52
CA THR A 5 -24.26 -10.90 -55.75
C THR A 5 -24.65 -10.73 -54.29
N ALA A 6 -24.29 -11.69 -53.45
CA ALA A 6 -24.55 -11.66 -52.02
C ALA A 6 -23.68 -10.59 -51.34
N LEU A 7 -24.33 -9.64 -50.65
CA LEU A 7 -23.67 -8.77 -49.68
C LEU A 7 -23.36 -9.60 -48.43
N THR A 8 -22.09 -9.88 -48.17
CA THR A 8 -21.60 -10.38 -46.88
C THR A 8 -21.53 -9.20 -45.91
N ASN A 9 -22.54 -9.09 -45.04
CA ASN A 9 -22.46 -8.23 -43.86
C ASN A 9 -21.41 -8.81 -42.90
N PHE A 10 -20.25 -8.15 -42.82
CA PHE A 10 -19.31 -8.33 -41.71
C PHE A 10 -19.99 -7.76 -40.45
N LEU A 11 -20.54 -8.63 -39.61
CA LEU A 11 -20.82 -8.28 -38.22
C LEU A 11 -19.48 -8.10 -37.53
N ALA A 12 -19.06 -6.85 -37.33
CA ALA A 12 -18.08 -6.52 -36.32
C ALA A 12 -18.69 -6.90 -34.97
N ALA A 13 -18.28 -8.04 -34.42
CA ALA A 13 -18.57 -8.39 -33.05
C ALA A 13 -17.86 -7.37 -32.16
N THR A 14 -18.57 -6.33 -31.74
CA THR A 14 -18.17 -5.52 -30.61
C THR A 14 -18.28 -6.42 -29.39
N ASN A 15 -17.20 -7.12 -29.06
CA ASN A 15 -16.97 -7.62 -27.71
C ASN A 15 -16.84 -6.38 -26.82
N VAL A 16 -17.98 -5.86 -26.37
CA VAL A 16 -18.01 -5.06 -25.15
C VAL A 16 -17.67 -6.06 -24.06
N ALA A 17 -16.37 -6.24 -23.81
CA ALA A 17 -15.92 -6.97 -22.63
C ALA A 17 -16.59 -6.27 -21.46
N MET A 18 -17.55 -6.96 -20.82
CA MET A 18 -18.00 -6.58 -19.49
C MET A 18 -16.73 -6.36 -18.69
N ALA A 19 -16.50 -5.13 -18.25
CA ALA A 19 -15.20 -4.72 -17.78
C ALA A 19 -14.85 -5.58 -16.57
N ALA A 20 -13.99 -6.58 -16.77
CA ALA A 20 -13.71 -7.60 -15.77
C ALA A 20 -13.31 -6.91 -14.47
N SER A 21 -13.92 -7.33 -13.36
CA SER A 21 -13.49 -6.91 -12.05
C SER A 21 -12.04 -7.33 -11.85
N LEU A 22 -11.27 -6.53 -11.12
CA LEU A 22 -9.85 -6.82 -10.87
C LEU A 22 -9.66 -7.12 -9.38
N PRO A 23 -9.49 -8.39 -8.99
CA PRO A 23 -9.12 -8.73 -7.63
C PRO A 23 -7.73 -8.18 -7.32
N LEU A 24 -7.60 -7.49 -6.19
CA LEU A 24 -6.37 -6.92 -5.67
C LEU A 24 -6.07 -7.46 -4.29
N ARG A 25 -4.79 -7.75 -4.03
CA ARG A 25 -4.26 -7.91 -2.68
C ARG A 25 -3.41 -6.71 -2.33
N ILE A 26 -3.87 -5.94 -1.35
CA ILE A 26 -3.14 -4.80 -0.80
C ILE A 26 -2.46 -5.22 0.51
N VAL A 27 -1.17 -4.92 0.64
CA VAL A 27 -0.41 -5.20 1.86
C VAL A 27 0.18 -3.92 2.41
N SER A 28 -0.09 -3.61 3.68
CA SER A 28 0.63 -2.58 4.44
C SER A 28 1.55 -3.27 5.44
N PHE A 29 2.85 -2.95 5.43
CA PHE A 29 3.77 -3.55 6.39
C PHE A 29 4.96 -2.65 6.76
N ASN A 30 4.98 -2.14 7.99
CA ASN A 30 6.17 -1.54 8.57
C ASN A 30 7.16 -2.68 8.88
N ILE A 31 8.31 -2.68 8.20
CA ILE A 31 9.27 -3.80 8.27
C ILE A 31 10.30 -3.66 9.39
N ARG A 32 10.24 -2.54 10.12
CA ARG A 32 11.25 -2.08 11.06
C ARG A 32 12.63 -1.88 10.42
N TYR A 33 13.13 -0.65 10.48
CA TYR A 33 14.46 -0.36 9.92
C TYR A 33 15.55 -1.24 10.55
N ALA A 34 16.66 -1.43 9.84
CA ALA A 34 17.81 -2.19 10.33
C ALA A 34 18.56 -1.41 11.43
N ALA A 35 17.99 -1.41 12.64
CA ALA A 35 18.52 -0.70 13.80
C ALA A 35 19.87 -1.26 14.26
N THR A 36 20.78 -0.37 14.68
CA THR A 36 22.06 -0.73 15.29
C THR A 36 21.96 -0.94 16.80
N SER A 37 20.98 -0.30 17.45
CA SER A 37 20.62 -0.52 18.84
C SER A 37 19.28 -1.25 18.89
N LEU A 38 19.32 -2.52 19.30
CA LEU A 38 18.17 -3.42 19.26
C LEU A 38 17.29 -3.26 20.51
N ASN A 39 15.99 -3.28 20.31
CA ASN A 39 15.01 -3.44 21.38
C ASN A 39 15.07 -4.83 22.01
N LYS A 40 14.40 -5.00 23.15
CA LYS A 40 14.22 -6.34 23.75
C LYS A 40 13.51 -7.26 22.75
N ASN A 41 14.06 -8.46 22.57
CA ASN A 41 13.62 -9.49 21.60
C ASN A 41 13.77 -9.12 20.12
N GLU A 42 14.25 -7.91 19.79
CA GLU A 42 14.57 -7.54 18.42
C GLU A 42 15.81 -8.31 17.97
N LYS A 43 15.71 -8.92 16.78
CA LYS A 43 16.85 -9.53 16.09
C LYS A 43 17.37 -8.57 15.01
N PRO A 44 18.68 -8.61 14.70
CA PRO A 44 19.21 -7.81 13.61
C PRO A 44 18.50 -8.15 12.29
N TRP A 45 18.50 -7.20 11.36
CA TRP A 45 17.87 -7.38 10.04
C TRP A 45 18.35 -8.65 9.31
N SER A 46 19.63 -9.02 9.47
CA SER A 46 20.19 -10.26 8.91
C SER A 46 19.41 -11.52 9.25
N ASP A 47 18.82 -11.55 10.45
CA ASP A 47 18.09 -12.70 10.98
C ASP A 47 16.60 -12.59 10.65
N ARG A 48 16.08 -11.36 10.56
CA ARG A 48 14.66 -11.08 10.26
C ARG A 48 14.33 -11.21 8.77
N ARG A 49 15.24 -10.81 7.88
CA ARG A 49 14.97 -10.60 6.45
C ARG A 49 14.42 -11.83 5.73
N THR A 50 14.91 -13.02 6.05
CA THR A 50 14.48 -14.25 5.37
C THR A 50 13.02 -14.56 5.69
N GLY A 51 12.64 -14.50 6.97
CA GLY A 51 11.26 -14.72 7.40
C GLY A 51 10.32 -13.65 6.82
N LEU A 52 10.76 -12.38 6.80
CA LEU A 52 10.00 -11.29 6.22
C LEU A 52 9.75 -11.47 4.71
N ILE A 53 10.81 -11.73 3.94
CA ILE A 53 10.72 -11.94 2.49
C ILE A 53 9.86 -13.17 2.19
N ASN A 54 10.00 -14.25 2.95
CA ASN A 54 9.16 -15.45 2.77
C ASN A 54 7.69 -15.18 3.06
N GLN A 55 7.37 -14.38 4.09
CA GLN A 55 6.00 -13.95 4.34
C GLN A 55 5.45 -13.12 3.15
N LEU A 56 6.23 -12.15 2.65
CA LEU A 56 5.83 -11.36 1.47
C LEU A 56 5.62 -12.24 0.22
N LYS A 57 6.45 -13.25 0.00
CA LYS A 57 6.27 -14.23 -1.08
C LYS A 57 4.99 -15.05 -0.91
N SER A 58 4.76 -15.58 0.29
CA SER A 58 3.59 -16.41 0.55
C SER A 58 2.30 -15.64 0.33
N VAL A 59 2.20 -14.41 0.85
CA VAL A 59 0.99 -13.60 0.73
C VAL A 59 0.71 -13.19 -0.72
N THR A 60 1.76 -12.98 -1.53
CA THR A 60 1.62 -12.57 -2.94
C THR A 60 1.40 -13.75 -3.89
N ALA A 61 2.02 -14.90 -3.62
CA ALA A 61 1.79 -16.15 -4.37
C ALA A 61 0.33 -16.60 -4.23
N ASN A 62 -0.19 -16.65 -3.00
CA ASN A 62 -1.57 -17.03 -2.73
C ASN A 62 -2.59 -16.11 -3.43
N ALA A 63 -2.25 -14.83 -3.61
CA ALA A 63 -3.10 -13.89 -4.37
C ALA A 63 -3.04 -14.18 -5.86
N THR A 64 -1.83 -14.39 -6.40
CA THR A 64 -1.64 -14.70 -7.82
C THR A 64 -2.39 -15.97 -8.22
N GLU A 65 -2.31 -17.02 -7.39
CA GLU A 65 -3.06 -18.28 -7.61
C GLU A 65 -4.58 -18.07 -7.60
N ALA A 66 -5.07 -17.09 -6.84
CA ALA A 66 -6.48 -16.70 -6.81
C ALA A 66 -6.86 -15.69 -7.92
N GLY A 67 -5.96 -15.38 -8.86
CA GLY A 67 -6.18 -14.41 -9.93
C GLY A 67 -6.14 -12.94 -9.48
N ALA A 68 -5.58 -12.66 -8.30
CA ALA A 68 -5.46 -11.32 -7.75
C ALA A 68 -4.07 -10.71 -7.98
N VAL A 69 -4.05 -9.40 -8.21
CA VAL A 69 -2.81 -8.63 -8.37
C VAL A 69 -2.39 -8.04 -7.03
N SER A 70 -1.12 -8.20 -6.67
CA SER A 70 -0.60 -7.72 -5.38
C SER A 70 0.11 -6.37 -5.49
N VAL A 71 -0.15 -5.48 -4.54
CA VAL A 71 0.57 -4.21 -4.34
C VAL A 71 0.94 -4.07 -2.87
N LEU A 72 2.21 -3.78 -2.58
CA LEU A 72 2.75 -3.74 -1.21
C LEU A 72 3.22 -2.33 -0.86
N GLY A 73 2.64 -1.72 0.16
CA GLY A 73 3.17 -0.52 0.81
C GLY A 73 4.00 -0.90 2.02
N LEU A 74 5.32 -0.63 1.97
CA LEU A 74 6.22 -0.88 3.09
C LEU A 74 6.65 0.42 3.76
N GLN A 75 7.01 0.37 5.05
CA GLN A 75 7.51 1.52 5.81
C GLN A 75 8.81 1.16 6.54
N GLU A 76 9.59 2.18 6.91
CA GLU A 76 10.91 2.07 7.58
C GLU A 76 12.00 1.35 6.78
N VAL A 77 11.89 1.31 5.45
CA VAL A 77 12.82 0.53 4.63
C VAL A 77 14.11 1.33 4.40
N LEU A 78 15.27 0.88 4.88
CA LEU A 78 16.56 1.47 4.49
C LEU A 78 17.03 0.96 3.13
N ASP A 79 17.93 1.69 2.45
CA ASP A 79 18.43 1.34 1.10
C ASP A 79 18.94 -0.11 1.00
N ALA A 80 19.68 -0.59 2.00
CA ALA A 80 20.14 -1.98 2.04
C ALA A 80 18.99 -3.00 2.19
N GLN A 81 17.97 -2.68 3.01
CA GLN A 81 16.80 -3.54 3.18
C GLN A 81 15.95 -3.57 1.91
N LEU A 82 15.85 -2.44 1.20
CA LEU A 82 15.17 -2.30 -0.08
C LEU A 82 15.80 -3.24 -1.13
N ASN A 83 17.13 -3.26 -1.20
CA ASN A 83 17.88 -4.17 -2.08
C ASN A 83 17.67 -5.64 -1.69
N ASP A 84 17.74 -5.97 -0.40
CA ASP A 84 17.48 -7.33 0.10
C ASP A 84 16.06 -7.81 -0.26
N ILE A 85 15.04 -6.96 -0.10
CA ILE A 85 13.65 -7.29 -0.42
C ILE A 85 13.44 -7.42 -1.92
N THR A 86 13.97 -6.49 -2.73
CA THR A 86 13.82 -6.52 -4.20
C THR A 86 14.45 -7.79 -4.78
N ASN A 87 15.68 -8.11 -4.38
CA ASN A 87 16.35 -9.35 -4.79
C ASN A 87 15.62 -10.58 -4.26
N GLY A 88 15.12 -10.49 -3.01
CA GLY A 88 14.36 -11.55 -2.38
C GLY A 88 13.09 -11.90 -3.15
N LEU A 89 12.29 -10.90 -3.52
CA LEU A 89 11.02 -11.09 -4.24
C LEU A 89 11.22 -11.51 -5.70
N GLY A 90 12.35 -11.15 -6.32
CA GLY A 90 12.68 -11.42 -7.72
C GLY A 90 12.73 -10.14 -8.52
N SER A 91 13.92 -9.60 -8.74
CA SER A 91 14.16 -8.31 -9.39
C SER A 91 13.79 -8.26 -10.88
N ASP A 92 13.50 -9.42 -11.47
CA ASP A 92 13.05 -9.61 -12.84
C ASP A 92 11.55 -9.36 -13.02
N VAL A 93 10.76 -9.51 -11.95
CA VAL A 93 9.30 -9.36 -11.98
C VAL A 93 8.76 -8.37 -10.97
N TRP A 94 9.50 -8.05 -9.90
CA TRP A 94 9.13 -7.06 -8.91
C TRP A 94 9.95 -5.78 -9.09
N ALA A 95 9.24 -4.65 -9.10
CA ALA A 95 9.82 -3.33 -9.01
C ALA A 95 9.22 -2.58 -7.81
N HIS A 96 9.82 -1.44 -7.48
CA HIS A 96 9.27 -0.52 -6.49
C HIS A 96 9.37 0.92 -6.96
N PHE A 97 8.54 1.77 -6.39
CA PHE A 97 8.69 3.22 -6.47
C PHE A 97 8.73 3.84 -5.07
N GLY A 98 9.52 4.89 -4.91
CA GLY A 98 9.77 5.56 -3.63
C GLY A 98 11.27 5.75 -3.38
N PHE A 99 11.62 6.80 -2.65
CA PHE A 99 12.99 7.26 -2.40
C PHE A 99 13.21 7.56 -0.92
N GLY A 100 14.47 7.60 -0.50
CA GLY A 100 14.86 7.95 0.86
C GLY A 100 14.33 9.33 1.27
N ARG A 101 13.66 9.41 2.42
CA ARG A 101 12.97 10.63 2.89
C ARG A 101 13.89 11.79 3.28
N ASP A 102 15.19 11.56 3.45
CA ASP A 102 16.14 12.59 3.90
C ASP A 102 16.81 13.36 2.77
N ASP A 103 16.80 12.84 1.54
CA ASP A 103 17.40 13.52 0.39
C ASP A 103 16.63 13.35 -0.93
N GLY A 104 15.50 12.63 -0.91
CA GLY A 104 14.74 12.31 -2.12
C GLY A 104 15.47 11.32 -3.03
N LYS A 105 16.49 10.62 -2.53
CA LYS A 105 17.31 9.67 -3.26
C LYS A 105 17.46 8.40 -2.43
N LYS A 106 18.53 8.27 -1.66
CA LYS A 106 18.90 7.04 -0.94
C LYS A 106 19.04 7.20 0.57
N LYS A 107 19.03 8.43 1.09
CA LYS A 107 19.24 8.67 2.51
C LYS A 107 17.93 8.64 3.28
N GLY A 108 18.00 8.03 4.46
CA GLY A 108 16.86 7.85 5.34
C GLY A 108 15.99 6.66 4.94
N GLU A 109 14.93 6.48 5.70
CA GLU A 109 13.91 5.46 5.43
C GLU A 109 13.12 5.80 4.17
N TYR A 110 12.73 4.75 3.45
CA TYR A 110 11.82 4.76 2.32
C TYR A 110 10.42 4.30 2.80
N ASN A 111 9.40 4.72 2.05
CA ASN A 111 8.03 4.20 2.13
C ASN A 111 7.62 3.59 0.76
N PRO A 112 8.31 2.56 0.26
CA PRO A 112 8.18 2.13 -1.12
C PRO A 112 6.82 1.48 -1.38
N ILE A 113 6.36 1.61 -2.63
CA ILE A 113 5.28 0.80 -3.20
C ILE A 113 5.93 -0.26 -4.09
N PHE A 114 5.81 -1.54 -3.71
CA PHE A 114 6.21 -2.68 -4.52
C PHE A 114 5.05 -3.19 -5.36
N TYR A 115 5.36 -3.55 -6.60
CA TYR A 115 4.41 -4.06 -7.58
C TYR A 115 5.10 -5.00 -8.57
N ARG A 116 4.31 -5.80 -9.26
CA ARG A 116 4.78 -6.71 -10.30
C ARG A 116 4.70 -6.07 -11.68
N THR A 117 5.83 -5.99 -12.38
CA THR A 117 5.95 -5.32 -13.70
C THR A 117 5.38 -6.15 -14.85
N ASP A 118 5.20 -7.45 -14.65
CA ASP A 118 4.64 -8.35 -15.64
C ASP A 118 3.10 -8.31 -15.70
N VAL A 119 2.45 -7.69 -14.71
CA VAL A 119 0.99 -7.55 -14.65
C VAL A 119 0.51 -6.10 -14.48
N LEU A 120 1.34 -5.20 -13.97
CA LEU A 120 1.02 -3.78 -13.78
C LEU A 120 1.97 -2.86 -14.54
N GLU A 121 1.38 -1.94 -15.30
CA GLU A 121 2.06 -0.76 -15.85
C GLU A 121 1.89 0.44 -14.90
N VAL A 122 2.95 1.23 -14.72
CA VAL A 122 2.89 2.48 -13.96
C VAL A 122 2.66 3.64 -14.92
N LEU A 123 1.47 4.24 -14.85
CA LEU A 123 1.11 5.42 -15.66
C LEU A 123 1.64 6.73 -15.04
N TYR A 124 1.80 6.73 -13.71
CA TYR A 124 2.28 7.87 -12.96
C TYR A 124 2.78 7.42 -11.60
N SER A 125 3.76 8.12 -11.07
CA SER A 125 4.15 8.00 -9.68
C SER A 125 4.74 9.30 -9.15
N GLU A 126 4.58 9.54 -7.85
CA GLU A 126 5.17 10.68 -7.16
C GLU A 126 5.51 10.34 -5.71
N GLN A 127 6.51 11.04 -5.18
CA GLN A 127 6.79 11.10 -3.75
C GLN A 127 6.71 12.56 -3.31
N LYS A 128 6.00 12.82 -2.21
CA LYS A 128 5.83 14.15 -1.63
C LYS A 128 6.14 14.13 -0.14
N TRP A 129 6.78 15.19 0.35
CA TRP A 129 7.00 15.39 1.78
C TRP A 129 5.72 15.84 2.47
N LEU A 130 5.47 15.32 3.66
CA LEU A 130 4.31 15.68 4.48
C LEU A 130 4.62 16.96 5.24
N SER A 131 4.59 18.08 4.53
CA SER A 131 4.98 19.40 5.02
C SER A 131 4.23 20.51 4.27
N PRO A 132 4.40 21.79 4.67
CA PRO A 132 3.94 22.93 3.88
C PRO A 132 4.59 23.06 2.50
N THR A 133 5.70 22.37 2.24
CA THR A 133 6.42 22.36 0.96
C THR A 133 6.59 20.93 0.43
N PRO A 134 5.51 20.27 -0.05
CA PRO A 134 5.54 18.84 -0.38
C PRO A 134 6.48 18.44 -1.53
N ASP A 135 6.89 19.41 -2.34
CA ASP A 135 7.82 19.22 -3.47
C ASP A 135 9.30 19.28 -3.05
N GLU A 136 9.58 19.61 -1.78
CA GLU A 136 10.93 19.81 -1.26
C GLU A 136 11.21 18.90 -0.06
N VAL A 137 12.49 18.52 0.09
CA VAL A 137 12.96 17.76 1.27
C VAL A 137 12.79 18.61 2.53
N SER A 138 11.77 18.31 3.34
CA SER A 138 11.33 19.22 4.40
C SER A 138 10.70 18.49 5.60
N PHE A 139 10.68 19.17 6.75
CA PHE A 139 9.93 18.77 7.93
C PHE A 139 8.56 19.46 7.93
N GLY A 140 7.52 18.78 8.41
CA GLY A 140 6.18 19.36 8.58
C GLY A 140 5.85 19.58 10.05
N TRP A 141 5.27 20.72 10.40
CA TRP A 141 4.54 20.99 11.67
C TRP A 141 5.11 20.35 12.95
N GLY A 142 6.40 20.56 13.21
CA GLY A 142 7.07 20.04 14.42
C GLY A 142 7.33 18.54 14.42
N ALA A 143 7.28 17.88 13.26
CA ALA A 143 7.61 16.48 13.09
C ALA A 143 9.02 16.17 13.60
N GLY A 144 9.18 15.02 14.26
CA GLY A 144 10.48 14.52 14.70
C GLY A 144 11.36 14.04 13.54
N SER A 145 10.73 13.63 12.44
CA SER A 145 11.39 13.15 11.22
C SER A 145 10.75 13.75 9.97
N ARG A 146 11.50 13.86 8.87
CA ARG A 146 10.89 14.10 7.56
C ARG A 146 10.01 12.91 7.22
N ARG A 147 8.79 13.16 6.78
CA ARG A 147 7.84 12.11 6.40
C ARG A 147 7.42 12.30 4.94
N VAL A 148 7.10 11.21 4.27
CA VAL A 148 6.73 11.22 2.85
C VAL A 148 5.50 10.36 2.60
N SER A 149 4.72 10.72 1.59
CA SER A 149 3.76 9.84 0.94
C SER A 149 4.20 9.55 -0.47
N VAL A 150 4.02 8.30 -0.88
CA VAL A 150 4.29 7.79 -2.21
C VAL A 150 2.96 7.43 -2.85
N ILE A 151 2.72 7.85 -4.09
CA ILE A 151 1.50 7.55 -4.85
C ILE A 151 1.90 6.99 -6.20
N ALA A 152 1.18 5.97 -6.66
CA ALA A 152 1.29 5.43 -8.01
C ALA A 152 -0.10 5.22 -8.63
N VAL A 153 -0.19 5.51 -9.93
CA VAL A 153 -1.33 5.15 -10.79
C VAL A 153 -0.92 3.93 -11.59
N PHE A 154 -1.66 2.85 -11.40
CA PHE A 154 -1.43 1.59 -12.08
C PHE A 154 -2.48 1.33 -13.15
N GLU A 155 -2.07 0.64 -14.21
CA GLU A 155 -2.95 -0.03 -15.17
C GLU A 155 -2.63 -1.52 -15.17
N HIS A 156 -3.64 -2.37 -15.01
CA HIS A 156 -3.48 -3.81 -15.17
C HIS A 156 -3.41 -4.17 -16.65
N ILE A 157 -2.32 -4.80 -17.07
CA ILE A 157 -1.95 -4.99 -18.48
C ILE A 157 -3.02 -5.78 -19.24
N GLU A 158 -3.57 -6.84 -18.64
CA GLU A 158 -4.52 -7.71 -19.32
C GLU A 158 -5.92 -7.08 -19.42
N THR A 159 -6.38 -6.38 -18.38
CA THR A 159 -7.77 -5.90 -18.31
C THR A 159 -7.92 -4.41 -18.62
N GLY A 160 -6.82 -3.65 -18.68
CA GLY A 160 -6.83 -2.18 -18.81
C GLY A 160 -7.42 -1.45 -17.60
N LYS A 161 -7.75 -2.17 -16.51
CA LYS A 161 -8.29 -1.58 -15.28
C LYS A 161 -7.24 -0.71 -14.61
N ARG A 162 -7.62 0.51 -14.25
CA ARG A 162 -6.75 1.49 -13.60
C ARG A 162 -7.14 1.72 -12.15
N PHE A 163 -6.16 1.93 -11.29
CA PHE A 163 -6.37 2.28 -9.89
C PHE A 163 -5.18 3.06 -9.32
N ILE A 164 -5.39 3.67 -8.17
CA ILE A 164 -4.38 4.43 -7.44
C ILE A 164 -4.01 3.66 -6.17
N HIS A 165 -2.72 3.58 -5.89
CA HIS A 165 -2.21 3.17 -4.59
C HIS A 165 -1.38 4.29 -3.99
N ALA A 166 -1.63 4.58 -2.72
CA ALA A 166 -0.86 5.48 -1.89
C ALA A 166 -0.28 4.72 -0.70
N ASN A 167 0.93 5.09 -0.29
CA ASN A 167 1.60 4.57 0.90
C ASN A 167 2.19 5.73 1.70
N THR A 168 2.18 5.64 3.03
CA THR A 168 2.71 6.68 3.92
C THR A 168 3.24 6.11 5.24
N HIS A 169 4.06 6.90 5.93
CA HIS A 169 4.43 6.66 7.32
C HIS A 169 4.40 8.01 8.04
N LEU A 170 3.42 8.22 8.91
CA LEU A 170 3.19 9.50 9.58
C LEU A 170 4.11 9.68 10.79
N ASP A 171 4.17 10.92 11.27
CA ASP A 171 5.10 11.28 12.34
C ASP A 171 4.71 10.69 13.71
N ASN A 172 5.70 10.20 14.44
CA ASN A 172 5.51 9.60 15.76
C ASN A 172 5.59 10.63 16.91
N VAL A 173 6.01 11.87 16.64
CA VAL A 173 6.22 12.90 17.68
C VAL A 173 5.08 13.92 17.69
N SER A 174 4.76 14.52 16.54
CA SER A 174 3.82 15.63 16.45
C SER A 174 2.44 15.20 15.95
N SER A 175 1.44 15.35 16.82
CA SER A 175 0.02 15.19 16.49
C SER A 175 -0.41 16.11 15.33
N GLN A 176 0.05 17.36 15.35
CA GLN A 176 -0.24 18.30 14.26
C GLN A 176 0.35 17.83 12.94
N ALA A 177 1.59 17.33 12.94
CA ALA A 177 2.22 16.81 11.73
C ALA A 177 1.47 15.59 11.17
N ARG A 178 0.90 14.74 12.03
CA ARG A 178 0.05 13.62 11.60
C ARG A 178 -1.22 14.10 10.91
N SER A 179 -1.99 14.98 11.54
CA SER A 179 -3.23 15.51 10.95
C SER A 179 -3.00 16.30 9.66
N GLU A 180 -2.02 17.20 9.64
CA GLU A 180 -1.70 17.98 8.44
C GLU A 180 -1.10 17.10 7.33
N GLY A 181 -0.31 16.08 7.71
CA GLY A 181 0.19 15.06 6.78
C GLY A 181 -0.94 14.32 6.07
N ILE A 182 -2.01 13.93 6.77
CA ILE A 182 -3.21 13.34 6.15
C ILE A 182 -3.85 14.29 5.14
N LYS A 183 -3.96 15.58 5.47
CA LYS A 183 -4.51 16.58 4.53
C LYS A 183 -3.67 16.70 3.27
N VAL A 184 -2.34 16.67 3.39
CA VAL A 184 -1.42 16.61 2.24
C VAL A 184 -1.70 15.35 1.41
N VAL A 185 -1.74 14.17 2.03
CA VAL A 185 -2.03 12.90 1.34
C VAL A 185 -3.34 12.97 0.56
N LEU A 186 -4.43 13.41 1.18
CA LEU A 186 -5.73 13.55 0.53
C LEU A 186 -5.72 14.55 -0.62
N SER A 187 -5.02 15.69 -0.45
CA SER A 187 -4.85 16.68 -1.51
C SER A 187 -4.12 16.08 -2.71
N ARG A 188 -3.05 15.31 -2.48
CA ARG A 188 -2.30 14.66 -3.55
C ARG A 188 -3.11 13.59 -4.27
N ILE A 189 -3.85 12.75 -3.54
CA ILE A 189 -4.76 11.75 -4.13
C ILE A 189 -5.77 12.42 -5.07
N ARG A 190 -6.42 13.50 -4.62
CA ARG A 190 -7.40 14.23 -5.43
C ARG A 190 -6.77 14.86 -6.67
N ALA A 191 -5.58 15.44 -6.56
CA ALA A 191 -4.86 15.99 -7.71
C ALA A 191 -4.49 14.91 -8.75
N VAL A 192 -4.14 13.70 -8.30
CA VAL A 192 -3.89 12.57 -9.19
C VAL A 192 -5.18 12.12 -9.86
N GLN A 193 -6.31 12.05 -9.16
CA GLN A 193 -7.60 11.69 -9.77
C GLN A 193 -8.11 12.75 -10.75
N GLU A 194 -7.88 14.04 -10.48
CA GLU A 194 -8.20 15.11 -11.42
C GLU A 194 -7.46 14.92 -12.76
N LYS A 195 -6.21 14.44 -12.71
CA LYS A 195 -5.39 14.21 -13.89
C LYS A 195 -5.65 12.87 -14.60
N TYR A 196 -5.87 11.80 -13.85
CA TYR A 196 -5.94 10.42 -14.38
C TYR A 196 -7.35 9.81 -14.39
N GLY A 197 -8.35 10.56 -13.92
CA GLY A 197 -9.74 10.16 -13.85
C GLY A 197 -10.19 9.77 -12.44
N PRO A 198 -11.50 9.54 -12.25
CA PRO A 198 -12.09 9.21 -10.95
C PRO A 198 -11.81 7.74 -10.57
N LEU A 199 -10.53 7.39 -10.50
CA LEU A 199 -10.05 6.06 -10.20
C LEU A 199 -10.28 5.75 -8.72
N GLY A 200 -10.52 4.47 -8.44
CA GLY A 200 -10.43 3.95 -7.07
C GLY A 200 -9.04 4.18 -6.49
N VAL A 201 -8.98 4.53 -5.21
CA VAL A 201 -7.73 4.67 -4.45
C VAL A 201 -7.68 3.72 -3.26
N THR A 202 -6.49 3.21 -2.98
CA THR A 202 -6.12 2.54 -1.73
C THR A 202 -5.00 3.32 -1.05
N LEU A 203 -5.03 3.44 0.27
CA LEU A 203 -4.01 4.10 1.09
C LEU A 203 -3.53 3.14 2.19
N THR A 204 -2.26 2.79 2.15
CA THR A 204 -1.56 2.00 3.17
C THR A 204 -0.68 2.88 4.03
N GLY A 205 -0.33 2.41 5.22
CA GLY A 205 0.71 3.04 6.01
C GLY A 205 0.68 2.71 7.49
N ASP A 206 1.77 3.10 8.14
CA ASP A 206 1.86 3.28 9.59
C ASP A 206 1.49 4.74 9.91
N PHE A 207 0.38 4.91 10.61
CA PHE A 207 -0.20 6.22 10.88
C PHE A 207 0.31 6.81 12.20
N ASN A 208 1.01 6.03 13.04
CA ASN A 208 1.37 6.44 14.41
C ASN A 208 0.19 7.04 15.20
N SER A 209 -1.03 6.62 14.88
CA SER A 209 -2.29 7.12 15.44
C SER A 209 -3.24 5.94 15.53
N GLU A 210 -3.76 5.67 16.72
CA GLU A 210 -4.73 4.61 16.94
C GLU A 210 -6.13 4.98 16.40
N PRO A 211 -7.09 4.04 16.33
CA PRO A 211 -8.47 4.36 15.99
C PRO A 211 -9.02 5.41 16.97
N GLY A 212 -9.59 6.50 16.43
CA GLY A 212 -10.01 7.67 17.20
C GLY A 212 -8.89 8.65 17.57
N GLY A 213 -7.64 8.36 17.21
CA GLY A 213 -6.52 9.29 17.33
C GLY A 213 -6.50 10.35 16.23
N ASP A 214 -5.58 11.32 16.34
CA ASP A 214 -5.55 12.53 15.49
C ASP A 214 -5.59 12.27 13.97
N ALA A 215 -4.65 11.52 13.39
CA ALA A 215 -4.59 11.23 11.97
C ALA A 215 -5.73 10.32 11.53
N TYR A 216 -6.11 9.35 12.37
CA TYR A 216 -7.24 8.47 12.10
C TYR A 216 -8.53 9.28 11.95
N SER A 217 -8.86 10.10 12.96
CA SER A 217 -10.05 10.96 12.94
C SER A 217 -9.97 12.00 11.82
N THR A 218 -8.79 12.56 11.54
CA THR A 218 -8.63 13.48 10.40
C THR A 218 -9.02 12.83 9.07
N LEU A 219 -8.64 11.55 8.86
CA LEU A 219 -8.99 10.83 7.65
C LEU A 219 -10.46 10.38 7.65
N GLU A 220 -10.97 9.90 8.79
CA GLU A 220 -12.37 9.49 8.96
C GLU A 220 -13.33 10.66 8.74
N ASP A 221 -13.08 11.81 9.38
CA ASP A 221 -13.89 13.03 9.30
C ASP A 221 -13.86 13.67 7.92
N SER A 222 -12.82 13.38 7.11
CA SER A 222 -12.80 13.81 5.70
C SER A 222 -13.95 13.19 4.89
N GLY A 223 -14.51 12.07 5.38
CA GLY A 223 -15.58 11.32 4.73
C GLY A 223 -15.17 10.68 3.40
N TYR A 224 -13.88 10.73 3.04
CA TYR A 224 -13.42 10.42 1.68
C TYR A 224 -13.05 8.96 1.46
N LEU A 225 -12.42 8.31 2.45
CA LEU A 225 -12.04 6.91 2.39
C LEU A 225 -12.82 6.09 3.43
N ILE A 226 -12.90 4.80 3.18
CA ILE A 226 -13.44 3.78 4.08
C ILE A 226 -12.25 3.04 4.67
N GLU A 227 -12.22 2.92 5.99
CA GLU A 227 -11.24 2.09 6.67
C GLU A 227 -11.62 0.61 6.55
N LEU A 228 -10.63 -0.25 6.33
CA LEU A 228 -10.84 -1.68 6.05
C LEU A 228 -11.59 -2.43 7.15
N TRP A 229 -11.26 -2.20 8.42
CA TRP A 229 -11.96 -2.81 9.56
C TRP A 229 -13.44 -2.41 9.63
N ASN A 230 -13.78 -1.20 9.18
CA ASN A 230 -15.15 -0.68 9.15
C ASN A 230 -15.91 -1.00 7.85
N SER A 231 -15.29 -1.74 6.92
CA SER A 231 -15.87 -2.00 5.59
C SER A 231 -16.95 -3.08 5.55
N GLY A 232 -17.06 -3.90 6.60
CA GLY A 232 -17.89 -5.11 6.59
C GLY A 232 -17.24 -6.33 5.92
N ALA A 233 -16.01 -6.21 5.44
CA ALA A 233 -15.24 -7.34 4.91
C ALA A 233 -15.01 -8.43 5.96
N LYS A 234 -14.86 -9.68 5.52
CA LYS A 234 -14.61 -10.81 6.41
C LYS A 234 -13.21 -10.72 7.03
N ARG A 235 -13.12 -10.57 8.35
CA ARG A 235 -11.84 -10.66 9.06
C ARG A 235 -11.41 -12.12 9.21
N LEU A 236 -10.16 -12.41 8.85
CA LEU A 236 -9.48 -13.68 9.06
C LEU A 236 -8.49 -13.57 10.23
N GLY A 237 -8.13 -14.72 10.80
CA GLY A 237 -7.22 -14.78 11.95
C GLY A 237 -7.78 -14.18 13.23
N THR A 238 -6.96 -14.18 14.28
CA THR A 238 -7.33 -13.68 15.62
C THR A 238 -6.64 -12.38 16.00
N ASN A 239 -5.57 -12.01 15.29
CA ASN A 239 -4.83 -10.78 15.54
C ASN A 239 -5.68 -9.55 15.19
N GLN A 240 -5.48 -8.47 15.96
CA GLN A 240 -6.20 -7.19 15.77
C GLN A 240 -5.30 -5.97 15.97
N LEU A 241 -4.20 -6.12 16.70
CA LEU A 241 -3.27 -5.05 17.02
C LEU A 241 -2.03 -5.21 16.15
N THR A 242 -1.64 -4.15 15.45
CA THR A 242 -0.58 -4.20 14.44
C THR A 242 0.78 -3.93 15.03
N TYR A 243 0.92 -2.92 15.90
CA TYR A 243 2.17 -2.67 16.62
C TYR A 243 2.29 -3.61 17.82
N THR A 244 3.42 -4.31 17.91
CA THR A 244 3.72 -5.29 18.96
C THR A 244 4.94 -4.90 19.79
N GLY A 245 5.87 -4.12 19.23
CA GLY A 245 7.14 -3.80 19.88
C GLY A 245 7.94 -5.05 20.24
N PHE A 246 8.02 -6.02 19.32
CA PHE A 246 8.73 -7.30 19.49
C PHE A 246 8.18 -8.17 20.64
N SER A 247 6.86 -8.30 20.69
CA SER A 247 6.13 -9.09 21.68
C SER A 247 5.02 -9.91 21.02
N THR A 248 4.68 -11.06 21.60
CA THR A 248 3.54 -11.87 21.12
C THR A 248 2.21 -11.15 21.36
N THR A 249 2.11 -10.39 22.44
CA THR A 249 0.97 -9.51 22.72
C THR A 249 1.10 -8.22 21.92
N GLY A 250 0.11 -7.93 21.08
CA GLY A 250 0.03 -6.63 20.41
C GLY A 250 -0.30 -5.51 21.39
N LYS A 251 0.07 -4.27 21.04
CA LYS A 251 -0.08 -3.08 21.88
C LYS A 251 -1.17 -2.16 21.37
N THR A 252 -1.10 -1.77 20.10
CA THR A 252 -2.08 -0.87 19.47
C THR A 252 -2.20 -1.18 17.98
N ARG A 253 -3.28 -0.68 17.36
CA ARG A 253 -3.51 -0.76 15.91
C ARG A 253 -3.19 0.61 15.31
N ILE A 254 -2.06 0.72 14.63
CA ILE A 254 -1.60 1.96 14.01
C ILE A 254 -1.27 1.81 12.53
N ASP A 255 -1.37 0.58 11.99
CA ASP A 255 -1.19 0.29 10.58
C ASP A 255 -2.55 0.04 9.94
N PHE A 256 -2.82 0.68 8.80
CA PHE A 256 -4.13 0.68 8.19
C PHE A 256 -4.08 0.45 6.69
N VAL A 257 -5.19 -0.06 6.17
CA VAL A 257 -5.55 0.03 4.76
C VAL A 257 -6.87 0.80 4.70
N TRP A 258 -6.87 1.88 3.93
CA TRP A 258 -8.05 2.65 3.59
C TRP A 258 -8.31 2.52 2.10
N PHE A 259 -9.57 2.59 1.68
CA PHE A 259 -9.93 2.52 0.26
C PHE A 259 -11.14 3.39 -0.04
N GLY A 260 -11.30 3.80 -1.30
CA GLY A 260 -12.39 4.67 -1.71
C GLY A 260 -12.29 5.07 -3.19
N PRO A 261 -12.98 6.14 -3.61
CA PRO A 261 -13.72 7.10 -2.78
C PRO A 261 -14.97 6.49 -2.12
N LYS A 262 -15.32 6.95 -0.90
CA LYS A 262 -16.51 6.51 -0.17
C LYS A 262 -17.78 6.95 -0.90
N GLY A 263 -18.74 6.03 -1.02
CA GLY A 263 -20.01 6.28 -1.71
C GLY A 263 -19.91 6.15 -3.23
N GLU A 264 -18.75 5.79 -3.77
CA GLU A 264 -18.60 5.36 -5.15
C GLU A 264 -18.36 3.85 -5.20
N ASP A 265 -19.01 3.17 -6.15
CA ASP A 265 -18.82 1.74 -6.41
C ASP A 265 -17.50 1.49 -7.18
N ARG A 266 -16.37 1.90 -6.60
CA ARG A 266 -15.02 1.67 -7.16
C ARG A 266 -14.35 0.42 -6.60
N TYR A 267 -14.70 0.07 -5.37
CA TYR A 267 -14.13 -1.06 -4.66
C TYR A 267 -15.20 -1.86 -3.95
N SER A 268 -15.00 -3.16 -3.95
CA SER A 268 -15.56 -4.04 -2.93
C SER A 268 -14.41 -4.51 -2.03
N ALA A 269 -14.69 -4.73 -0.74
CA ALA A 269 -13.75 -5.33 0.20
C ALA A 269 -14.26 -6.72 0.59
N GLN A 270 -13.43 -7.74 0.39
CA GLN A 270 -13.84 -9.14 0.49
C GLN A 270 -13.46 -9.68 1.86
N GLN A 271 -12.17 -9.60 2.18
CA GLN A 271 -11.63 -10.11 3.41
C GLN A 271 -10.31 -9.42 3.77
N PHE A 272 -9.90 -9.55 5.02
CA PHE A 272 -8.63 -9.03 5.48
C PHE A 272 -8.07 -9.79 6.67
N GLU A 273 -6.76 -9.69 6.88
CA GLU A 273 -6.03 -10.36 7.94
C GLU A 273 -4.91 -9.47 8.50
N PHE A 274 -4.65 -9.62 9.80
CA PHE A 274 -3.42 -9.13 10.44
C PHE A 274 -2.48 -10.31 10.66
N LEU A 275 -1.42 -10.41 9.87
CA LEU A 275 -0.55 -11.59 9.89
C LEU A 275 0.23 -11.69 11.19
N ASN A 276 0.63 -12.90 11.58
CA ASN A 276 1.58 -13.05 12.66
C ASN A 276 2.95 -12.51 12.25
N ASN A 277 3.61 -11.78 13.15
CA ASN A 277 4.95 -11.23 12.93
C ASN A 277 6.04 -12.04 13.66
N ASP A 278 5.68 -13.08 14.40
CA ASP A 278 6.59 -14.08 14.95
C ASP A 278 6.63 -15.30 14.01
N ILE A 279 7.77 -15.54 13.38
CA ILE A 279 7.99 -16.67 12.48
C ILE A 279 9.08 -17.54 13.12
N ASP A 280 8.69 -18.72 13.59
CA ASP A 280 9.57 -19.70 14.21
C ASP A 280 10.40 -19.14 15.39
N GLY A 281 9.80 -18.26 16.21
CA GLY A 281 10.44 -17.64 17.37
C GLY A 281 11.27 -16.40 17.04
N VAL A 282 11.24 -15.94 15.79
CA VAL A 282 11.86 -14.69 15.34
C VAL A 282 10.77 -13.70 14.96
N PHE A 283 10.70 -12.59 15.69
CA PHE A 283 9.91 -11.45 15.27
C PHE A 283 10.52 -10.81 14.02
N ILE A 284 9.88 -10.96 12.87
CA ILE A 284 10.36 -10.44 11.58
C ILE A 284 10.21 -8.92 11.47
N SER A 285 9.32 -8.33 12.27
CA SER A 285 9.11 -6.89 12.48
C SER A 285 8.47 -6.70 13.86
N ASP A 286 8.53 -5.48 14.42
CA ASP A 286 7.68 -5.10 15.55
C ASP A 286 6.23 -4.77 15.14
N HIS A 287 5.92 -4.77 13.86
CA HIS A 287 4.56 -4.64 13.34
C HIS A 287 4.06 -5.95 12.72
N ARG A 288 2.73 -6.08 12.64
CA ARG A 288 2.03 -7.10 11.86
C ARG A 288 1.60 -6.51 10.53
N ALA A 289 1.79 -7.25 9.44
CA ALA A 289 1.29 -6.84 8.13
C ALA A 289 -0.25 -6.85 8.12
N VAL A 290 -0.83 -5.81 7.51
CA VAL A 290 -2.26 -5.75 7.19
C VAL A 290 -2.44 -6.19 5.74
N VAL A 291 -3.17 -7.28 5.52
CA VAL A 291 -3.46 -7.81 4.18
C VAL A 291 -4.93 -7.64 3.89
N ALA A 292 -5.27 -7.02 2.77
CA ALA A 292 -6.63 -6.76 2.32
C ALA A 292 -6.86 -7.34 0.93
N ASP A 293 -7.91 -8.13 0.77
CA ASP A 293 -8.39 -8.54 -0.53
C ASP A 293 -9.55 -7.63 -0.93
N LEU A 294 -9.33 -6.84 -1.98
CA LEU A 294 -10.27 -5.90 -2.55
C LEU A 294 -10.57 -6.28 -4.00
N THR A 295 -11.66 -5.76 -4.55
CA THR A 295 -11.96 -5.89 -5.98
C THR A 295 -12.18 -4.51 -6.57
N VAL A 296 -11.41 -4.12 -7.59
CA VAL A 296 -11.73 -2.95 -8.41
C VAL A 296 -12.93 -3.30 -9.29
N LEU A 297 -13.98 -2.49 -9.23
CA LEU A 297 -15.22 -2.66 -9.99
C LEU A 297 -15.14 -2.00 -11.37
#